data_AF-A0A970XB70-F1
#
_entry.id   AF-A0A970XB70-F1
#
_cell.length_a   1.000
_cell.length_b   1.000
_cell.length_c   1.000
_cell.angle_alpha   90.00
_cell.angle_beta   90.00
_cell.angle_gamma   90.00
#
_symmetry.space_group_name_H-M   'P 1'
#
loop_
_entity.id
_entity.type
_entity.pdbx_description
1 polymer ?
#
loop_
_entity_poly.entity_id
_entity_poly.type
_entity_poly.pdbx_seq_one_letter_code
_entity_poly.pdbx_strand_id
1 'polypeptide(L)'
;MSIVKMKKITLTAVRSQKDEMLRELMLLGCLEISEPEALLCDPQVAPLVKRETSELEKYRGYSAQIAGAINVIKHYAPFKTSLFAPRSDVHVQDFLREDTLNECLELAEKLADCDSRLRRLAALEAREYSVIESLLPWEPMALPLNSEGTKTAGVVFGALPPSTDFAELER
;
A
#
# COMPACT_ATOMS: atom_id res chain seq x y z
N MET A 1 -10.14 -0.74 -36.84
CA MET A 1 -10.85 -1.14 -35.61
C MET A 1 -12.21 -1.69 -36.01
N SER A 2 -12.55 -2.92 -35.62
CA SER A 2 -13.84 -3.53 -35.91
C SER A 2 -14.80 -3.24 -34.76
N ILE A 3 -15.93 -2.58 -35.05
CA ILE A 3 -17.02 -2.41 -34.09
C ILE A 3 -17.93 -3.62 -34.26
N VAL A 4 -17.94 -4.50 -33.26
CA VAL A 4 -18.84 -5.66 -33.24
C VAL A 4 -20.21 -5.22 -32.77
N LYS A 5 -21.28 -5.67 -33.44
CA LYS A 5 -22.66 -5.38 -33.04
C LYS A 5 -23.01 -6.12 -31.75
N MET A 6 -23.06 -5.38 -30.64
CA MET A 6 -23.42 -5.91 -29.32
C MET A 6 -24.94 -6.20 -29.23
N LYS A 7 -25.32 -7.25 -28.50
CA LYS A 7 -26.71 -7.57 -28.17
C LYS A 7 -26.94 -7.31 -26.68
N LYS A 8 -28.00 -6.56 -26.35
CA LYS A 8 -28.43 -6.37 -24.96
C LYS A 8 -29.31 -7.55 -24.55
N ILE A 9 -29.01 -8.14 -23.40
CA ILE A 9 -29.73 -9.28 -22.83
C ILE A 9 -30.17 -8.88 -21.42
N THR A 10 -31.40 -9.20 -21.05
CA THR A 10 -31.91 -9.06 -19.69
C THR A 10 -32.13 -10.45 -19.12
N LEU A 11 -31.59 -10.72 -17.93
CA LEU A 11 -31.67 -12.02 -17.27
C LEU A 11 -32.48 -11.90 -15.98
N THR A 12 -33.26 -12.94 -15.69
CA THR A 12 -34.02 -13.05 -14.44
C THR A 12 -33.73 -14.42 -13.84
N ALA A 13 -33.37 -14.45 -12.57
CA ALA A 13 -32.94 -15.65 -11.87
C ALA A 13 -33.61 -15.75 -10.50
N VAL A 14 -33.66 -16.97 -9.96
CA VAL A 14 -34.06 -17.17 -8.57
C VAL A 14 -32.98 -16.56 -7.68
N ARG A 15 -33.39 -15.81 -6.65
CA ARG A 15 -32.48 -15.08 -5.76
C ARG A 15 -31.36 -15.97 -5.18
N SER A 16 -31.68 -17.22 -4.82
CA SER A 16 -30.72 -18.18 -4.27
C SER A 16 -29.64 -18.65 -5.26
N GLN A 17 -29.86 -18.49 -6.57
CA GLN A 17 -28.93 -18.88 -7.64
C GLN A 17 -28.15 -17.68 -8.21
N LYS A 18 -28.41 -16.47 -7.71
CA LYS A 18 -27.84 -15.23 -8.24
C LYS A 18 -26.31 -15.27 -8.30
N ASP A 19 -25.67 -15.64 -7.21
CA ASP A 19 -24.20 -15.59 -7.10
C ASP A 19 -23.53 -16.67 -7.95
N GLU A 20 -24.11 -17.87 -8.00
CA GLU A 20 -23.65 -18.97 -8.86
C GLU A 20 -23.78 -18.60 -10.34
N MET A 21 -24.92 -18.06 -10.75
CA MET A 21 -25.16 -17.62 -12.12
C MET A 21 -24.22 -16.47 -12.52
N LEU A 22 -24.03 -15.45 -11.67
CA LEU A 22 -23.09 -14.36 -11.95
C LEU A 22 -21.66 -14.88 -12.09
N ARG A 23 -21.25 -15.82 -11.24
CA ARG A 23 -19.93 -16.46 -11.32
C ARG A 23 -19.74 -17.17 -12.66
N GLU A 24 -20.69 -17.97 -13.11
CA GLU A 24 -20.62 -18.65 -14.41
C GLU A 24 -20.55 -17.65 -15.59
N LEU A 25 -21.39 -16.61 -15.56
CA LEU A 25 -21.38 -15.56 -16.59
C LEU A 25 -20.05 -14.80 -16.65
N MET A 26 -19.44 -14.52 -15.49
CA MET A 26 -18.12 -13.91 -15.40
C MET A 26 -17.01 -14.82 -15.94
N LEU A 27 -17.09 -16.14 -15.67
CA LEU A 27 -16.13 -17.12 -16.18
C LEU A 27 -16.22 -17.32 -17.70
N LEU A 28 -17.42 -17.19 -18.28
CA LEU A 28 -17.60 -17.20 -19.73
C LEU A 28 -16.90 -16.03 -20.43
N GLY A 29 -16.74 -14.89 -19.76
CA GLY A 29 -15.94 -13.75 -20.22
C GLY A 29 -16.45 -13.06 -21.51
N CYS A 30 -17.66 -13.40 -21.97
CA CYS A 30 -18.24 -12.90 -23.21
C CYS A 30 -19.34 -11.84 -23.02
N LEU A 31 -19.54 -11.40 -21.77
CA LEU A 31 -20.62 -10.52 -21.37
C LEU A 31 -20.07 -9.31 -20.61
N GLU A 32 -20.66 -8.15 -20.87
CA GLU A 32 -20.49 -6.97 -20.03
C GLU A 32 -21.69 -6.89 -19.08
N ILE A 33 -21.41 -6.88 -17.78
CA ILE A 33 -22.45 -6.82 -16.74
C ILE A 33 -22.59 -5.36 -16.30
N SER A 34 -23.78 -4.81 -16.48
CA SER A 34 -24.14 -3.46 -16.04
C SER A 34 -25.16 -3.51 -14.91
N GLU A 35 -25.21 -2.46 -14.09
CA GLU A 35 -26.35 -2.28 -13.19
C GLU A 35 -27.65 -2.11 -14.02
N PRO A 36 -28.81 -2.52 -13.47
CA PRO A 36 -30.08 -2.45 -14.19
C PRO A 36 -30.82 -1.13 -13.93
N GLU A 37 -30.17 0.04 -14.02
CA GLU A 37 -30.79 1.34 -13.67
C GLU A 37 -32.06 1.61 -14.49
N ALA A 38 -32.05 1.25 -15.78
CA ALA A 38 -33.21 1.41 -16.66
C ALA A 38 -34.44 0.62 -16.18
N LEU A 39 -34.24 -0.55 -15.54
CA LEU A 39 -35.34 -1.36 -15.00
C LEU A 39 -35.85 -0.80 -13.66
N LEU A 40 -34.99 -0.15 -12.89
CA LEU A 40 -35.37 0.53 -11.65
C LEU A 40 -36.17 1.82 -11.92
N CYS A 41 -36.03 2.41 -13.11
CA CYS A 41 -36.80 3.58 -13.53
C CYS A 41 -38.13 3.24 -14.23
N ASP A 42 -38.38 1.97 -14.57
CA ASP A 42 -39.62 1.54 -15.22
C ASP A 42 -40.77 1.46 -14.21
N PRO A 43 -41.87 2.23 -14.36
CA PRO A 43 -42.99 2.24 -13.42
C PRO A 43 -43.67 0.87 -13.23
N GLN A 44 -43.57 -0.04 -14.20
CA GLN A 44 -44.16 -1.38 -14.11
C GLN A 44 -43.26 -2.37 -13.35
N VAL A 45 -41.94 -2.16 -13.40
CA VAL A 45 -40.93 -3.08 -12.85
C VAL A 45 -40.39 -2.60 -11.50
N ALA A 46 -40.26 -1.29 -11.30
CA ALA A 46 -39.76 -0.68 -10.09
C ALA A 46 -40.46 -1.16 -8.79
N PRO A 47 -41.79 -1.41 -8.77
CA PRO A 47 -42.46 -1.95 -7.57
C PRO A 47 -42.10 -3.42 -7.28
N LEU A 48 -41.62 -4.17 -8.27
CA LEU A 48 -41.37 -5.60 -8.21
C LEU A 48 -39.92 -5.95 -7.88
N VAL A 49 -39.00 -4.97 -7.96
CA VAL A 49 -37.56 -5.19 -7.82
C VAL A 49 -36.98 -4.28 -6.73
N LYS A 50 -36.11 -4.84 -5.90
CA LYS A 50 -35.38 -4.09 -4.87
C LYS A 50 -33.88 -4.23 -5.09
N ARG A 51 -33.15 -3.11 -4.99
CA ARG A 51 -31.68 -3.11 -4.99
C ARG A 51 -31.15 -3.85 -3.77
N GLU A 52 -30.28 -4.83 -3.99
CA GLU A 52 -29.56 -5.50 -2.90
C GLU A 52 -28.36 -4.68 -2.45
N THR A 53 -28.00 -4.84 -1.17
CA THR A 53 -26.77 -4.29 -0.61
C THR A 53 -25.57 -5.01 -1.20
N SER A 54 -24.52 -4.25 -1.53
CA SER A 54 -23.30 -4.77 -2.13
C SER A 54 -22.17 -4.84 -1.11
N GLU A 55 -21.38 -5.92 -1.14
CA GLU A 55 -20.12 -6.03 -0.39
C GLU A 55 -18.92 -5.41 -1.16
N LEU A 56 -19.16 -4.64 -2.21
CA LEU A 56 -18.10 -4.10 -3.08
C LEU A 56 -16.99 -3.36 -2.31
N GLU A 57 -17.36 -2.56 -1.31
CA GLU A 57 -16.38 -1.82 -0.50
C GLU A 57 -15.45 -2.73 0.32
N LYS A 58 -15.97 -3.86 0.82
CA LYS A 58 -15.18 -4.87 1.52
C LYS A 58 -14.12 -5.47 0.59
N TYR A 59 -14.52 -5.89 -0.63
CA TYR A 59 -13.59 -6.46 -1.61
C TYR A 59 -12.62 -5.41 -2.18
N ARG A 60 -13.02 -4.13 -2.28
CA ARG A 60 -12.11 -3.03 -2.60
C ARG A 60 -11.03 -2.86 -1.52
N GLY A 61 -11.42 -2.95 -0.25
CA GLY A 61 -10.49 -2.95 0.88
C GLY A 61 -9.48 -4.11 0.79
N TYR A 62 -9.96 -5.33 0.54
CA TYR A 62 -9.10 -6.51 0.34
C TYR A 62 -8.11 -6.34 -0.82
N SER A 63 -8.59 -5.83 -1.96
CA SER A 63 -7.74 -5.55 -3.12
C SER A 63 -6.65 -4.53 -2.80
N ALA A 64 -7.00 -3.44 -2.10
CA ALA A 64 -6.04 -2.42 -1.68
C ALA A 64 -4.99 -2.97 -0.70
N GLN A 65 -5.41 -3.80 0.26
CA GLN A 65 -4.53 -4.45 1.23
C GLN A 65 -3.51 -5.36 0.54
N ILE A 66 -3.97 -6.24 -0.35
CA ILE A 66 -3.10 -7.16 -1.11
C ILE A 66 -2.16 -6.36 -2.03
N ALA A 67 -2.65 -5.32 -2.71
CA ALA A 67 -1.80 -4.45 -3.53
C ALA A 67 -0.71 -3.75 -2.71
N GLY A 68 -1.03 -3.30 -1.50
CA GLY A 68 -0.06 -2.75 -0.55
C GLY A 68 1.03 -3.76 -0.19
N ALA A 69 0.66 -4.98 0.16
CA ALA A 69 1.60 -6.06 0.48
C ALA A 69 2.52 -6.41 -0.71
N ILE A 70 1.98 -6.45 -1.94
CA ILE A 70 2.78 -6.65 -3.15
C ILE A 70 3.83 -5.54 -3.32
N ASN A 71 3.48 -4.28 -3.01
CA ASN A 71 4.43 -3.17 -3.09
C ASN A 71 5.55 -3.29 -2.05
N VAL A 72 5.24 -3.73 -0.83
CA VAL A 72 6.25 -4.05 0.20
C VAL A 72 7.22 -5.11 -0.31
N ILE A 73 6.71 -6.22 -0.86
CA ILE A 73 7.55 -7.28 -1.44
C ILE A 73 8.43 -6.73 -2.57
N LYS A 74 7.86 -5.95 -3.49
CA LYS A 74 8.62 -5.34 -4.60
C LYS A 74 9.76 -4.44 -4.13
N HIS A 75 9.57 -3.74 -3.00
CA HIS A 75 10.59 -2.86 -2.45
C HIS A 75 11.74 -3.65 -1.82
N TYR A 76 11.44 -4.67 -1.00
CA TYR A 76 12.45 -5.39 -0.22
C TYR A 76 13.00 -6.66 -0.90
N ALA A 77 12.23 -7.31 -1.77
CA ALA A 77 12.59 -8.55 -2.47
C ALA A 77 12.11 -8.50 -3.94
N PRO A 78 12.68 -7.61 -4.77
CA PRO A 78 12.23 -7.43 -6.15
C PRO A 78 12.43 -8.71 -6.97
N PHE A 79 11.33 -9.24 -7.51
CA PHE A 79 11.38 -10.33 -8.47
C PHE A 79 11.54 -9.77 -9.90
N LYS A 80 12.52 -10.29 -10.65
CA LYS A 80 12.72 -9.91 -12.06
C LYS A 80 11.66 -10.58 -12.93
N THR A 81 10.58 -9.87 -13.24
CA THR A 81 9.64 -10.28 -14.29
C THR A 81 10.12 -9.75 -15.63
N SER A 82 10.37 -10.65 -16.59
CA SER A 82 10.55 -10.26 -17.99
C SER A 82 9.25 -9.64 -18.51
N LEU A 83 9.34 -8.57 -19.30
CA LEU A 83 8.18 -7.93 -19.94
C LEU A 83 7.35 -8.91 -20.79
N PHE A 84 8.01 -9.98 -21.27
CA PHE A 84 7.42 -11.03 -22.09
C PHE A 84 7.31 -12.37 -21.35
N ALA A 85 7.43 -12.38 -20.02
CA ALA A 85 7.15 -13.59 -19.27
C ALA A 85 5.68 -13.99 -19.51
N PRO A 86 5.40 -15.24 -19.90
CA PRO A 86 4.02 -15.71 -19.97
C PRO A 86 3.39 -15.53 -18.59
N ARG A 87 2.10 -15.16 -18.57
CA ARG A 87 1.35 -15.18 -17.31
C ARG A 87 1.36 -16.61 -16.78
N SER A 88 1.57 -16.75 -15.49
CA SER A 88 1.45 -18.05 -14.82
C SER A 88 0.04 -18.58 -15.02
N ASP A 89 -0.07 -19.79 -15.56
CA ASP A 89 -1.34 -20.48 -15.65
C ASP A 89 -1.78 -20.85 -14.23
N VAL A 90 -3.01 -20.47 -13.88
CA VAL A 90 -3.64 -20.80 -12.61
C VAL A 90 -4.90 -21.58 -12.93
N HIS A 91 -5.05 -22.75 -12.29
CA HIS A 91 -6.25 -23.55 -12.47
C HIS A 91 -7.45 -22.79 -11.88
N VAL A 92 -8.58 -22.77 -12.61
CA VAL A 92 -9.77 -21.99 -12.23
C VAL A 92 -10.28 -22.37 -10.85
N GLN A 93 -10.19 -23.66 -10.49
CA GLN A 93 -10.60 -24.11 -9.16
C GLN A 93 -9.75 -23.47 -8.08
N ASP A 94 -8.42 -23.47 -8.23
CA ASP A 94 -7.50 -22.88 -7.25
C ASP A 94 -7.67 -21.37 -7.15
N PHE A 95 -7.87 -20.69 -8.29
CA PHE A 95 -8.11 -19.24 -8.33
C PHE A 95 -9.38 -18.82 -7.57
N LEU A 96 -10.41 -19.67 -7.57
CA LEU A 96 -11.70 -19.37 -6.97
C LEU A 96 -11.88 -19.94 -5.55
N ARG A 97 -10.82 -20.48 -4.94
CA ARG A 97 -10.88 -21.01 -3.56
C ARG A 97 -10.92 -19.87 -2.56
N GLU A 98 -11.99 -19.80 -1.76
CA GLU A 98 -12.12 -18.79 -0.70
C GLU A 98 -11.01 -18.86 0.36
N ASP A 99 -10.50 -20.06 0.67
CA ASP A 99 -9.38 -20.23 1.61
C ASP A 99 -8.15 -19.42 1.19
N THR A 100 -7.87 -19.37 -0.12
CA THR A 100 -6.68 -18.67 -0.64
C THR A 100 -6.76 -17.17 -0.42
N LEU A 101 -7.97 -16.59 -0.47
CA LEU A 101 -8.18 -15.17 -0.19
C LEU A 101 -7.85 -14.84 1.27
N ASN A 102 -8.35 -15.64 2.21
CA ASN A 102 -8.10 -15.44 3.64
C ASN A 102 -6.61 -15.58 3.97
N GLU A 103 -5.94 -16.61 3.45
CA GLU A 103 -4.50 -16.79 3.60
C GLU A 103 -3.72 -15.59 3.04
N CYS A 104 -4.10 -15.08 1.86
CA CYS A 104 -3.48 -13.91 1.26
C CYS A 104 -3.67 -12.65 2.11
N LEU A 105 -4.84 -12.45 2.72
CA LEU A 105 -5.13 -11.32 3.59
C LEU A 105 -4.31 -11.37 4.89
N GLU A 106 -4.20 -12.55 5.51
CA GLU A 106 -3.35 -12.75 6.69
C GLU A 106 -1.87 -12.48 6.38
N LEU A 107 -1.38 -12.93 5.22
CA LEU A 107 -0.01 -12.65 4.78
C LEU A 107 0.19 -11.16 4.51
N ALA A 108 -0.80 -10.49 3.91
CA ALA A 108 -0.75 -9.06 3.63
C ALA A 108 -0.69 -8.23 4.93
N GLU A 109 -1.45 -8.62 5.95
CA GLU A 109 -1.38 -8.01 7.28
C GLU A 109 -0.01 -8.18 7.94
N LYS A 110 0.53 -9.41 7.96
CA LYS A 110 1.87 -9.69 8.47
C LYS A 110 2.96 -8.87 7.76
N LEU A 111 2.85 -8.70 6.44
CA LEU A 111 3.78 -7.88 5.66
C LEU A 111 3.68 -6.39 6.02
N ALA A 112 2.47 -5.88 6.24
CA ALA A 112 2.27 -4.49 6.66
C ALA A 112 2.89 -4.23 8.05
N ASP A 113 2.74 -5.16 8.99
CA ASP A 113 3.37 -5.09 10.31
C ASP A 113 4.90 -5.12 10.22
N CYS A 114 5.45 -5.99 9.38
CA CYS A 114 6.89 -6.04 9.13
C CYS A 114 7.42 -4.72 8.53
N ASP A 115 6.75 -4.17 7.53
CA ASP A 115 7.12 -2.88 6.91
C ASP A 115 7.08 -1.74 7.93
N SER A 116 6.02 -1.65 8.74
CA SER A 116 5.90 -0.68 9.83
C SER A 116 7.07 -0.77 10.81
N ARG A 117 7.42 -2.00 11.23
CA ARG A 117 8.55 -2.24 12.14
C ARG A 117 9.87 -1.85 11.49
N LEU A 118 10.09 -2.14 10.21
CA LEU A 118 11.30 -1.75 9.48
C LEU A 118 11.44 -0.24 9.40
N ARG A 119 10.36 0.49 9.06
CA ARG A 119 10.36 1.96 9.03
C ARG A 119 10.68 2.57 10.39
N ARG A 120 10.14 2.00 11.46
CA ARG A 120 10.46 2.44 12.84
C ARG A 120 11.93 2.24 13.15
N LEU A 121 12.49 1.08 12.82
CA LEU A 121 13.92 0.80 13.06
C LEU A 121 14.81 1.73 12.24
N ALA A 122 14.51 1.95 10.96
CA ALA A 122 15.25 2.88 10.11
C ALA A 122 15.22 4.32 10.64
N ALA A 123 14.08 4.76 11.18
CA ALA A 123 13.97 6.08 11.80
C ALA A 123 14.83 6.20 13.08
N LEU A 124 14.90 5.14 13.89
CA LEU A 124 15.77 5.10 15.06
C LEU A 124 17.25 5.10 14.66
N GLU A 125 17.62 4.29 13.67
CA GLU A 125 18.97 4.24 13.13
C GLU A 125 19.41 5.61 12.60
N ALA A 126 18.58 6.28 11.79
CA ALA A 126 18.87 7.62 11.29
C ALA A 126 19.06 8.65 12.41
N ARG A 127 18.27 8.55 13.49
CA ARG A 127 18.43 9.40 14.68
C ARG A 127 19.78 9.17 15.36
N GLU A 128 20.15 7.91 15.59
CA GLU A 128 21.44 7.59 16.25
C GLU A 128 22.62 8.03 15.37
N TYR A 129 22.57 7.80 14.05
CA TYR A 129 23.60 8.32 13.14
C TYR A 129 23.71 9.83 13.19
N SER A 130 22.60 10.56 13.24
CA SER A 130 22.62 12.02 13.38
C SER A 130 23.27 12.47 14.68
N VAL A 131 23.03 11.75 15.79
CA VAL A 131 23.71 12.02 17.07
C VAL A 131 25.20 11.73 16.95
N ILE A 132 25.60 10.60 16.38
CA ILE A 132 27.01 10.25 16.16
C ILE A 132 27.70 11.33 15.32
N GLU A 133 27.13 11.72 14.18
CA GLU A 133 27.70 12.76 13.32
C GLU A 133 27.82 14.11 14.05
N SER A 134 26.88 14.45 14.93
CA SER A 134 26.97 15.68 15.73
C SER A 134 28.10 15.64 16.78
N LEU A 135 28.47 14.44 17.22
CA LEU A 135 29.51 14.21 18.24
C LEU A 135 30.91 13.99 17.63
N LEU A 136 30.97 13.50 16.39
CA LEU A 136 32.20 13.16 15.69
C LEU A 136 33.24 14.30 15.61
N PRO A 137 32.87 15.58 15.40
CA PRO A 137 33.82 16.69 15.40
C PRO A 137 34.52 16.91 16.75
N TRP A 138 33.93 16.44 17.84
CA TRP A 138 34.43 16.65 19.21
C TRP A 138 35.30 15.50 19.70
N GLU A 139 35.33 14.36 19.00
CA GLU A 139 36.13 13.18 19.35
C GLU A 139 37.62 13.47 19.64
N PRO A 140 38.34 14.30 18.85
CA PRO A 140 39.75 14.57 19.12
C PRO A 140 39.99 15.53 20.29
N MET A 141 38.95 16.14 20.87
CA MET A 141 39.09 17.17 21.90
C MET A 141 39.39 16.53 23.27
N ALA A 142 40.43 17.02 23.95
CA ALA A 142 40.81 16.52 25.27
C ALA A 142 39.91 17.03 26.43
N LEU A 143 39.13 18.08 26.18
CA LEU A 143 38.27 18.71 27.18
C LEU A 143 36.86 18.06 27.16
N PRO A 144 36.28 17.66 28.30
CA PRO A 144 34.91 17.14 28.34
C PRO A 144 33.88 18.18 27.88
N LEU A 145 32.88 17.77 27.08
CA LEU A 145 31.83 18.67 26.55
C LEU A 145 30.91 19.26 27.61
N ASN A 146 30.87 18.68 28.81
CA ASN A 146 30.15 19.22 29.97
C ASN A 146 31.04 20.14 30.85
N SER A 147 32.18 20.59 30.35
CA SER A 147 33.05 21.52 31.08
C SER A 147 32.50 22.94 31.03
N GLU A 148 32.19 23.51 32.19
CA GLU A 148 31.69 24.90 32.32
C GLU A 148 32.83 25.94 32.40
N GLY A 149 34.08 25.49 32.53
CA GLY A 149 35.25 26.33 32.68
C GLY A 149 35.83 26.31 34.10
N THR A 150 36.49 27.39 34.49
CA THR A 150 37.16 27.57 35.78
C THR A 150 36.67 28.84 36.47
N LYS A 151 37.18 29.14 37.67
CA LYS A 151 36.84 30.37 38.40
C LYS A 151 37.15 31.66 37.64
N THR A 152 38.05 31.61 36.65
CA THR A 152 38.56 32.80 35.95
C THR A 152 38.35 32.76 34.43
N ALA A 153 37.82 31.66 33.88
CA ALA A 153 37.59 31.52 32.44
C ALA A 153 36.39 30.60 32.16
N GLY A 154 35.48 31.04 31.28
CA GLY A 154 34.35 30.22 30.81
C GLY A 154 34.71 29.46 29.54
N VAL A 155 34.03 28.32 29.31
CA VAL A 155 34.16 27.53 28.07
C VAL A 155 32.81 27.48 27.37
N VAL A 156 32.80 27.73 26.06
CA VAL A 156 31.60 27.63 25.22
C VAL A 156 31.93 26.76 24.02
N PHE A 157 31.10 25.76 23.78
CA PHE A 157 31.17 24.89 22.60
C PHE A 157 30.19 25.40 21.55
N GLY A 158 30.63 25.46 20.29
CA GLY A 158 29.80 25.88 19.17
C GLY A 158 30.38 25.46 17.83
N ALA A 159 29.54 25.50 16.80
CA ALA A 159 29.94 25.26 15.41
C ALA A 159 29.79 26.57 14.62
N LEU A 160 30.75 26.84 13.74
CA LEU A 160 30.72 27.97 12.83
C LEU A 160 30.63 27.46 11.39
N PRO A 161 29.83 28.10 10.52
CA PRO A 161 29.90 27.86 9.09
C PRO A 161 31.33 28.04 8.55
N PRO A 162 31.75 27.26 7.55
CA PRO A 162 33.09 27.40 6.96
C PRO A 162 33.38 28.79 6.37
N SER A 163 32.32 29.54 6.05
CA SER A 163 32.39 30.87 5.45
C SER A 163 32.47 32.01 6.47
N THR A 164 32.47 31.73 7.77
CA THR A 164 32.51 32.76 8.81
C THR A 164 33.92 33.32 8.96
N ASP A 165 34.05 34.66 8.98
CA ASP A 165 35.31 35.34 9.28
C ASP A 165 35.52 35.39 10.80
N PHE A 166 36.66 34.86 11.26
CA PHE A 166 37.01 34.85 12.68
C PHE A 166 37.27 36.25 13.24
N ALA A 167 37.69 37.22 12.41
CA ALA A 167 37.93 38.59 12.86
C ALA A 167 36.63 39.31 13.27
N GLU A 168 35.47 38.87 12.75
CA GLU A 168 34.17 39.44 13.08
C GLU A 168 33.63 38.93 14.43
N LEU A 169 34.21 37.86 14.98
CA LEU A 169 33.80 37.24 16.25
C LEU A 169 34.50 37.82 17.50
N GLU A 170 35.59 38.57 17.33
CA GLU A 170 36.41 39.10 18.46
C GLU A 170 35.97 40.50 18.99
N ARG A 171 34.70 40.91 18.80
CA ARG A 171 34.16 42.18 19.34
C ARG A 171 33.31 41.99 20.59
#